data_AF-A0A2U1UU47-F1
#
_entry.id   AF-A0A2U1UU47-F1
#
_cell.length_a   1.000
_cell.length_b   1.000
_cell.length_c   1.000
_cell.angle_alpha   90.00
_cell.angle_beta   90.00
_cell.angle_gamma   90.00
#
_symmetry.space_group_name_H-M   'P 1'
#
loop_
_entity.id
_entity.type
_entity.pdbx_description
1 polymer ?
#
loop_
_entity_poly.entity_id
_entity_poly.type
_entity_poly.pdbx_seq_one_letter_code
_entity_poly.pdbx_strand_id
1 'polypeptide(L)'
;MDNALSGLRTDGWDCFFFREDGMKKTWTYSEVTQGAIAEIERLKREAAQSTGVAADMHRDWALGVFMFWNRITEGQQEPGDWERLHKLAGLNDD
;
A
#
# COMPACT_ATOMS: atom_id res chain seq x y z
N MET A 1 -26.52 6.78 2.34
CA MET A 1 -26.56 6.57 0.88
C MET A 1 -25.32 5.77 0.58
N ASP A 2 -25.53 4.46 0.49
CA ASP A 2 -24.47 3.46 0.57
C ASP A 2 -24.16 3.04 -0.86
N ASN A 3 -22.92 3.24 -1.31
CA ASN A 3 -22.51 2.84 -2.65
C ASN A 3 -21.56 1.65 -2.55
N ALA A 4 -22.14 0.46 -2.56
CA ALA A 4 -21.41 -0.80 -2.65
C ALA A 4 -20.98 -1.02 -4.11
N LEU A 5 -19.67 -1.00 -4.38
CA LEU A 5 -19.13 -1.46 -5.65
C LEU A 5 -19.19 -2.99 -5.68
N SER A 6 -20.28 -3.52 -6.23
CA SER A 6 -20.41 -4.93 -6.57
C SER A 6 -19.99 -5.14 -8.03
N GLY A 7 -19.19 -6.18 -8.23
CA GLY A 7 -18.90 -6.70 -9.56
C GLY A 7 -17.55 -6.27 -10.09
N LEU A 8 -16.54 -7.11 -9.82
CA LEU A 8 -15.55 -7.50 -10.83
C LEU A 8 -15.03 -8.89 -10.42
N ARG A 9 -14.99 -9.77 -11.42
CA ARG A 9 -14.68 -11.20 -11.39
C ARG A 9 -13.21 -11.42 -11.01
N THR A 10 -12.97 -12.26 -10.00
CA THR A 10 -11.65 -12.54 -9.42
C THR A 10 -11.18 -13.97 -9.73
N ASP A 11 -10.86 -14.26 -10.99
CA ASP A 11 -10.09 -15.46 -11.34
C ASP A 11 -8.59 -15.17 -11.22
N GLY A 12 -8.01 -15.44 -10.04
CA GLY A 12 -6.56 -15.62 -9.89
C GLY A 12 -5.91 -15.18 -8.57
N TRP A 13 -6.60 -14.41 -7.72
CA TRP A 13 -5.93 -13.68 -6.62
C TRP A 13 -6.42 -14.00 -5.21
N ASP A 14 -7.33 -14.97 -5.06
CA ASP A 14 -7.91 -15.34 -3.76
C ASP A 14 -6.87 -15.91 -2.77
N CYS A 15 -5.72 -16.41 -3.26
CA CYS A 15 -4.74 -17.10 -2.42
C CYS A 15 -3.79 -16.22 -1.60
N PHE A 16 -3.64 -14.91 -1.90
CA PHE A 16 -2.69 -14.05 -1.17
C PHE A 16 -3.34 -13.20 -0.06
N PHE A 17 -4.65 -12.98 -0.10
CA PHE A 17 -5.31 -11.99 0.77
C PHE A 17 -6.54 -12.50 1.54
N PHE A 18 -7.05 -13.70 1.30
CA PHE A 18 -8.24 -14.22 1.98
C PHE A 18 -7.93 -15.47 2.80
N ARG A 19 -7.84 -15.29 4.12
CA ARG A 19 -8.26 -16.33 5.06
C ARG A 19 -9.77 -16.18 5.23
N GLU A 20 -10.51 -17.25 4.95
CA GLU A 20 -11.96 -17.34 5.16
C GLU A 20 -12.31 -17.01 6.62
N ASP A 21 -13.17 -16.01 6.79
CA ASP A 21 -14.34 -16.05 7.66
C ASP A 21 -15.31 -14.99 7.11
N GLY A 22 -16.60 -15.35 7.00
CA GLY A 22 -17.64 -14.67 6.21
C GLY A 22 -18.05 -13.25 6.63
N MET A 23 -17.12 -12.36 6.96
CA MET A 23 -17.33 -10.93 7.08
C MET A 23 -16.39 -10.20 6.13
N LYS A 24 -16.94 -9.38 5.22
CA LYS A 24 -16.14 -8.43 4.43
C LYS A 24 -15.42 -7.51 5.42
N LYS A 25 -14.17 -7.81 5.76
CA LYS A 25 -13.35 -6.96 6.62
C LYS A 25 -13.18 -5.64 5.88
N THR A 26 -13.95 -4.65 6.27
CA THR A 26 -13.85 -3.30 5.72
C THR A 26 -12.75 -2.62 6.49
N TRP A 27 -11.64 -2.33 5.83
CA TRP A 27 -10.52 -1.64 6.47
C TRP A 27 -10.82 -0.16 6.47
N THR A 28 -10.55 0.50 7.59
CA THR A 28 -10.63 1.96 7.70
C THR A 28 -9.47 2.61 6.96
N TYR A 29 -9.63 3.88 6.56
CA TYR A 29 -8.53 4.69 6.01
C TYR A 29 -7.28 4.63 6.91
N SER A 30 -7.46 4.79 8.22
CA SER A 30 -6.36 4.71 9.19
C SER A 30 -5.64 3.36 9.15
N GLU A 31 -6.36 2.24 9.09
CA GLU A 31 -5.74 0.91 9.03
C GLU A 31 -4.96 0.71 7.72
N VAL A 32 -5.52 1.14 6.59
CA VAL A 32 -4.87 1.08 5.28
C VAL A 32 -3.59 1.93 5.26
N THR A 33 -3.67 3.16 5.78
CA THR A 33 -2.53 4.07 5.84
C THR A 33 -1.43 3.56 6.76
N GLN A 34 -1.76 3.05 7.95
CA GLN A 34 -0.77 2.45 8.86
C GLN A 34 -0.12 1.20 8.26
N GLY A 35 -0.90 0.36 7.57
CA GLY A 35 -0.36 -0.80 6.84
C GLY A 35 0.62 -0.40 5.74
N ALA A 36 0.28 0.63 4.95
CA ALA A 36 1.15 1.14 3.90
C ALA A 36 2.46 1.71 4.47
N ILE A 37 2.39 2.49 5.56
CA ILE A 37 3.57 3.04 6.24
C ILE A 37 4.50 1.92 6.70
N ALA A 38 3.96 0.93 7.44
CA ALA A 38 4.76 -0.16 7.99
C ALA A 38 5.47 -0.96 6.89
N GLU A 39 4.79 -1.18 5.76
CA GLU A 39 5.34 -1.91 4.63
C GLU A 39 6.40 -1.13 3.88
N ILE A 40 6.19 0.17 3.61
CA ILE A 40 7.19 1.03 3.00
C ILE A 40 8.46 1.07 3.87
N GLU A 41 8.31 1.21 5.19
CA GLU A 41 9.46 1.19 6.10
C GLU A 41 10.19 -0.16 6.10
N ARG A 42 9.45 -1.28 6.03
CA ARG A 42 10.05 -2.62 5.93
C ARG A 42 10.90 -2.74 4.67
N LEU A 43 10.34 -2.36 3.52
CA LEU A 43 11.02 -2.41 2.22
C LEU A 43 12.25 -1.50 2.19
N LYS A 44 12.20 -0.33 2.84
CA LYS A 44 13.39 0.53 2.98
C LYS A 44 14.49 -0.09 3.82
N ARG A 45 14.13 -0.76 4.93
CA ARG A 45 15.11 -1.51 5.73
C ARG A 45 15.74 -2.64 4.93
N GLU A 46 14.95 -3.35 4.12
CA GLU A 46 15.44 -4.42 3.25
C GLU A 46 16.33 -3.89 2.12
N ALA A 47 15.99 -2.75 1.52
CA ALA A 47 16.84 -2.07 0.54
C ALA A 47 18.20 -1.69 1.16
N ALA A 48 18.21 -1.18 2.39
CA ALA A 48 19.44 -0.80 3.10
C ALA A 48 20.32 -2.01 3.49
N GLN A 49 19.73 -3.20 3.62
CA GLN A 49 20.43 -4.45 3.93
C GLN A 49 20.81 -5.26 2.69
N SER A 50 20.35 -4.83 1.51
CA SER A 50 20.57 -5.52 0.22
C SER A 50 21.62 -4.80 -0.62
N THR A 51 22.07 -5.46 -1.69
CA THR A 51 22.99 -4.85 -2.67
C THR A 51 22.54 -5.11 -4.11
N GLY A 52 22.96 -4.24 -5.03
CA GLY A 52 22.64 -4.34 -6.45
C GLY A 52 21.14 -4.38 -6.74
N VAL A 53 20.74 -5.25 -7.67
CA VAL A 53 19.36 -5.38 -8.17
C VAL A 53 18.33 -5.58 -7.04
N ALA A 54 18.69 -6.31 -5.98
CA ALA A 54 17.77 -6.54 -4.87
C ALA A 54 17.45 -5.25 -4.10
N ALA A 55 18.42 -4.36 -3.93
CA ALA A 55 18.19 -3.07 -3.28
C ALA A 55 17.27 -2.18 -4.11
N ASP A 56 17.45 -2.16 -5.44
CA ASP A 56 16.61 -1.39 -6.36
C ASP A 56 15.18 -1.94 -6.42
N MET A 57 15.03 -3.26 -6.45
CA MET A 57 13.71 -3.91 -6.42
C MET A 57 12.93 -3.57 -5.15
N HIS A 58 13.56 -3.55 -3.98
CA HIS A 58 12.88 -3.13 -2.73
C HIS A 58 12.46 -1.66 -2.75
N ARG A 59 13.24 -0.77 -3.41
CA ARG A 59 12.85 0.64 -3.61
C ARG A 59 11.65 0.75 -4.54
N ASP A 60 11.64 0.01 -5.65
CA ASP A 60 10.52 -0.03 -6.59
C ASP A 60 9.24 -0.58 -5.92
N TRP A 61 9.37 -1.57 -5.06
CA TRP A 61 8.24 -2.08 -4.27
C TRP A 61 7.71 -1.06 -3.28
N ALA A 62 8.58 -0.30 -2.60
CA ALA A 62 8.16 0.77 -1.70
C ALA A 62 7.35 1.85 -2.45
N LEU A 63 7.79 2.19 -3.66
CA LEU A 63 7.06 3.06 -4.57
C LEU A 63 5.70 2.46 -4.97
N GLY A 64 5.67 1.17 -5.31
CA GLY A 64 4.43 0.45 -5.64
C GLY A 64 3.40 0.48 -4.51
N VAL A 65 3.84 0.33 -3.25
CA VAL A 65 2.97 0.40 -2.07
C VAL A 65 2.37 1.80 -1.92
N PHE A 66 3.16 2.86 -2.11
CA PHE A 66 2.64 4.23 -2.11
C PHE A 66 1.62 4.46 -3.24
N MET A 67 1.91 4.05 -4.47
CA MET A 67 0.99 4.20 -5.59
C MET A 67 -0.33 3.47 -5.35
N PHE A 68 -0.26 2.26 -4.77
CA PHE A 68 -1.44 1.47 -4.43
C PHE A 68 -2.25 2.14 -3.31
N TRP A 69 -1.61 2.55 -2.22
CA TRP A 69 -2.23 3.31 -1.14
C TRP A 69 -2.95 4.56 -1.68
N ASN A 70 -2.27 5.34 -2.51
CA ASN A 70 -2.83 6.57 -3.09
C ASN A 70 -4.11 6.28 -3.89
N ARG A 71 -4.11 5.19 -4.67
CA ARG A 71 -5.26 4.80 -5.50
C ARG A 71 -6.45 4.31 -4.66
N ILE A 72 -6.22 3.50 -3.63
CA ILE A 72 -7.32 2.90 -2.84
C ILE A 72 -7.91 3.88 -1.81
N THR A 73 -7.17 4.93 -1.45
CA THR A 73 -7.59 5.95 -0.48
C THR A 73 -8.08 7.25 -1.13
N GLU A 74 -8.13 7.30 -2.45
CA GLU A 74 -8.53 8.48 -3.22
C GLU A 74 -9.87 9.06 -2.71
N GLY A 75 -9.87 10.37 -2.40
CA GLY A 75 -11.04 11.07 -1.84
C GLY A 75 -11.28 10.89 -0.34
N GLN A 76 -10.47 10.08 0.36
CA GLN A 76 -10.51 9.88 1.82
C GLN A 76 -9.23 10.33 2.53
N GLN A 77 -8.23 10.76 1.77
CA GLN A 77 -6.92 11.17 2.28
C GLN A 77 -7.04 12.36 3.23
N GLU A 78 -6.33 12.26 4.36
CA GLU A 78 -6.17 13.39 5.27
C GLU A 78 -5.13 14.39 4.72
N PRO A 79 -5.26 15.69 5.02
CA PRO A 79 -4.29 16.68 4.58
C PRO A 79 -2.87 16.34 5.02
N GLY A 80 -1.91 16.32 4.08
CA GLY A 80 -0.50 16.05 4.37
C GLY A 80 -0.07 14.58 4.31
N ASP A 81 -1.02 13.63 4.30
CA ASP A 81 -0.66 12.21 4.22
C ASP A 81 -0.07 11.83 2.87
N TRP A 82 -0.52 12.48 1.79
CA TRP A 82 0.06 12.29 0.47
C TRP A 82 1.54 12.66 0.46
N GLU A 83 1.91 13.88 0.88
CA GLU A 83 3.30 14.33 0.92
C GLU A 83 4.15 13.48 1.87
N ARG A 84 3.56 13.09 3.01
CA ARG A 84 4.22 12.26 4.02
C ARG A 84 4.57 10.88 3.46
N LEU A 85 3.62 10.18 2.84
CA LEU A 85 3.87 8.84 2.30
C LEU A 85 4.70 8.87 1.00
N HIS A 86 4.53 9.91 0.18
CA HIS A 86 5.39 10.17 -0.99
C HIS A 86 6.86 10.33 -0.58
N LYS A 87 7.14 11.16 0.43
CA LYS A 87 8.47 11.31 1.01
C LYS A 87 8.96 10.01 1.64
N LEU A 88 8.08 9.28 2.34
CA LEU A 88 8.44 8.02 2.97
C LEU A 88 8.92 7.01 1.92
N ALA A 89 8.24 6.90 0.77
CA ALA A 89 8.59 6.01 -0.33
C ALA A 89 9.90 6.38 -1.07
N GLY A 90 10.53 7.52 -0.74
CA GLY A 90 11.83 7.90 -1.29
C GLY A 90 11.77 8.73 -2.58
N LEU A 91 10.62 9.33 -2.90
CA LEU A 91 10.44 10.16 -4.09
C LEU A 91 10.89 11.63 -3.93
N ASN A 92 11.65 11.95 -2.87
CA ASN A 92 12.10 13.33 -2.56
C ASN A 92 13.64 13.45 -2.40
N ASP A 93 14.42 12.48 -2.89
CA ASP A 93 15.88 12.58 -2.89
C ASP A 93 16.38 13.02 -4.28
N ASP A 94 16.16 14.30 -4.62
CA ASP A 94 16.90 15.06 -5.63
C ASP A 94 17.37 16.40 -5.02
#